data_AF-A0A3D2AYW5-F1
#
_entry.id   AF-A0A3D2AYW5-F1
#
_cell.length_a   1.000
_cell.length_b   1.000
_cell.length_c   1.000
_cell.angle_alpha   90.00
_cell.angle_beta   90.00
_cell.angle_gamma   90.00
#
_symmetry.space_group_name_H-M   'P 1'
#
loop_
_entity.id
_entity.type
_entity.pdbx_description
1 polymer ?
#
loop_
_entity_poly.entity_id
_entity_poly.type
_entity_poly.pdbx_seq_one_letter_code
_entity_poly.pdbx_strand_id
1 'polypeptide(L)' 'MFLIRRVFRVKRGEVRQVCEILKAIGDKYEAAGQRQPSRIYHSGYTTPGPQNTVYMEWIDAE' A
#
# COMPACT_ATOMS: atom_id res chain seq x y z
N MET A 1 -12.59 -9.43 11.90
CA MET A 1 -12.17 -9.01 10.55
C MET A 1 -11.72 -7.56 10.59
N PHE A 2 -10.41 -7.33 10.50
CA PHE A 2 -9.80 -6.01 10.61
C PHE A 2 -9.24 -5.59 9.25
N LEU A 3 -9.32 -4.30 8.91
CA LEU A 3 -8.59 -3.74 7.78
C LEU A 3 -7.27 -3.18 8.31
N ILE A 4 -6.16 -3.87 8.04
CA ILE A 4 -4.84 -3.36 8.36
C ILE A 4 -4.41 -2.44 7.21
N ARG A 5 -4.16 -1.18 7.51
CA ARG A 5 -3.68 -0.18 6.54
C ARG A 5 -2.35 0.41 6.98
N ARG A 6 -1.36 0.32 6.12
CA ARG A 6 -0.07 1.00 6.24
C ARG A 6 -0.04 2.20 5.32
N VAL A 7 0.40 3.34 5.86
CA VAL A 7 0.44 4.62 5.16
C VAL A 7 1.89 5.08 5.06
N PHE A 8 2.33 5.39 3.86
CA PHE A 8 3.69 5.81 3.57
C PHE A 8 3.68 7.21 2.97
N ARG A 9 4.41 8.13 3.59
CA ARG A 9 4.66 9.45 3.02
C ARG A 9 5.85 9.36 2.08
N VAL A 10 5.65 9.74 0.83
CA VAL A 10 6.65 9.57 -0.23
C VAL A 10 7.13 10.92 -0.72
N LYS A 11 8.37 11.00 -1.20
CA LYS A 11 8.86 12.20 -1.87
C LYS A 11 8.11 12.41 -3.18
N ARG A 12 7.99 13.67 -3.58
CA ARG A 12 7.32 14.05 -4.82
C ARG A 12 8.06 13.41 -6.02
N GLY A 13 7.33 12.70 -6.86
CA GLY A 13 7.85 12.03 -8.07
C GLY A 13 8.21 10.55 -7.87
N GLU A 14 8.36 10.07 -6.64
CA GLU A 14 8.75 8.67 -6.36
C GLU A 14 7.55 7.74 -6.10
N VAL A 15 6.32 8.26 -6.20
CA VAL A 15 5.08 7.54 -5.86
C VAL A 15 4.96 6.22 -6.62
N ARG A 16 5.21 6.23 -7.94
CA ARG A 16 5.12 5.02 -8.77
C ARG A 16 6.13 3.97 -8.35
N GLN A 17 7.39 4.37 -8.15
CA GLN A 17 8.46 3.47 -7.75
C GLN A 17 8.16 2.83 -6.39
N VAL A 18 7.64 3.62 -5.44
CA VAL A 18 7.22 3.09 -4.13
C VAL A 18 6.05 2.13 -4.25
N CYS A 19 5.05 2.40 -5.11
CA CYS A 19 3.97 1.44 -5.38
C CYS A 19 4.49 0.10 -5.92
N GLU A 20 5.46 0.13 -6.84
CA GLU A 20 6.07 -1.08 -7.40
C GLU A 20 6.84 -1.89 -6.33
N ILE A 21 7.61 -1.21 -5.48
CA ILE A 21 8.31 -1.83 -4.35
C ILE A 21 7.32 -2.45 -3.36
N LEU A 22 6.27 -1.72 -2.99
CA LEU A 22 5.26 -2.20 -2.07
C LEU A 22 4.49 -3.40 -2.64
N LYS A 23 4.29 -3.44 -3.96
CA LYS A 23 3.68 -4.60 -4.63
C LYS A 23 4.55 -5.84 -4.49
N ALA A 24 5.84 -5.73 -4.78
CA ALA A 24 6.78 -6.83 -4.60
C ALA A 24 6.86 -7.30 -3.13
N ILE A 25 6.71 -6.39 -2.17
CA ILE A 25 6.65 -6.71 -0.74
C ILE A 25 5.33 -7.44 -0.41
N GLY A 26 4.20 -6.96 -0.93
CA GLY A 26 2.89 -7.59 -0.78
C GLY A 26 2.87 -9.02 -1.30
N ASP A 27 3.39 -9.23 -2.52
CA ASP A 27 3.50 -10.53 -3.16
C ASP A 27 4.35 -11.50 -2.31
N LYS A 28 5.43 -10.99 -1.67
CA LYS A 28 6.24 -11.79 -0.73
C LYS A 28 5.49 -12.16 0.55
N TYR A 29 4.66 -11.28 1.09
CA TYR A 29 3.87 -11.58 2.27
C TYR A 29 2.79 -12.63 1.99
N GLU A 30 2.19 -12.57 0.80
CA GLU A 30 1.23 -13.55 0.32
C GLU A 30 1.90 -14.90 0.07
N ALA A 31 3.05 -14.93 -0.62
CA ALA A 31 3.81 -16.15 -0.86
C ALA A 31 4.30 -16.82 0.43
N ALA A 32 4.59 -16.04 1.48
CA ALA A 32 4.95 -16.54 2.79
C ALA A 32 3.75 -17.05 3.62
N GLY A 33 2.52 -16.91 3.11
CA GLY A 33 1.29 -17.30 3.81
C GLY A 33 0.98 -16.44 5.05
N GLN A 34 1.69 -15.32 5.24
CA GLN A 34 1.54 -14.49 6.42
C GLN A 34 0.36 -13.53 6.32
N ARG A 35 -0.04 -13.15 5.10
CA ARG A 35 -1.07 -12.12 4.87
C ARG A 35 -1.92 -12.45 3.65
N GLN A 36 -3.16 -12.02 3.72
CA GLN A 36 -4.11 -11.96 2.60
C GLN A 36 -3.60 -10.99 1.51
N PRO A 37 -4.12 -11.11 0.27
CA PRO A 37 -3.70 -10.28 -0.85
C PRO A 37 -3.82 -8.78 -0.53
N SER A 38 -2.70 -8.07 -0.71
CA SER A 38 -2.61 -6.65 -0.38
C SER A 38 -3.08 -5.76 -1.52
N ARG A 39 -3.88 -4.73 -1.20
CA ARG A 39 -4.30 -3.67 -2.11
C ARG A 39 -3.40 -2.46 -1.92
N ILE A 40 -2.87 -1.93 -3.02
CA ILE A 40 -1.96 -0.80 -3.02
C ILE A 40 -2.54 0.31 -3.89
N TYR A 41 -2.63 1.51 -3.34
CA TYR A 41 -3.10 2.71 -4.03
C TYR A 41 -2.39 3.95 -3.50
N HIS A 42 -2.48 5.06 -4.22
CA HIS A 42 -1.85 6.32 -3.83
C HIS A 42 -2.85 7.47 -3.93
N SER A 43 -2.59 8.55 -3.18
CA SER A 43 -3.37 9.77 -3.31
C SER A 43 -3.08 10.43 -4.67
N GLY A 44 -4.15 10.70 -5.43
CA GLY A 44 -4.07 11.38 -6.71
C GLY A 44 -3.76 12.87 -6.52
N TYR A 45 -3.17 13.49 -7.55
CA TYR A 45 -2.81 14.91 -7.53
C TYR A 45 -4.00 15.85 -7.34
N THR A 46 -5.21 15.43 -7.73
CA THR A 46 -6.45 16.19 -7.62
C THR A 46 -7.33 15.74 -6.44
N THR A 47 -6.87 14.78 -5.64
CA THR A 47 -7.67 14.23 -4.54
C THR A 47 -7.49 15.10 -3.28
N PRO A 48 -8.59 15.57 -2.64
CA PRO A 48 -8.48 16.27 -1.37
C PRO A 48 -7.92 15.30 -0.30
N GLY A 49 -6.71 15.60 0.18
CA GLY A 49 -5.98 14.75 1.12
C GLY A 49 -4.47 14.98 1.10
N PRO A 50 -3.71 14.26 1.94
CA PRO A 50 -2.26 14.38 1.97
C PRO A 50 -1.65 13.92 0.64
N GLN A 51 -1.02 14.86 -0.07
CA GLN A 51 -0.36 14.59 -1.35
C GLN A 51 0.84 13.64 -1.18
N ASN A 52 1.14 12.88 -2.23
CA ASN A 52 2.26 11.94 -2.30
C ASN A 52 2.22 10.87 -1.18
N THR A 53 1.03 10.35 -0.91
CA THR A 53 0.84 9.31 0.10
C THR A 53 0.48 8.00 -0.58
N VAL A 54 1.16 6.93 -0.20
CA VAL A 54 0.88 5.58 -0.69
C VAL A 54 0.29 4.76 0.44
N TYR A 55 -0.75 4.00 0.12
CA TYR A 55 -1.50 3.16 1.03
C TYR A 55 -1.33 1.71 0.61
N MET A 56 -1.05 0.86 1.59
CA MET A 56 -1.06 -0.60 1.43
C MET A 56 -2.01 -1.16 2.48
N GLU A 57 -3.02 -1.89 2.06
CA GLU A 57 -4.00 -2.48 2.98
C GLU A 57 -4.29 -3.94 2.67
N TRP A 58 -4.60 -4.71 3.70
CA TRP A 58 -5.10 -6.07 3.57
C TRP A 58 -6.13 -6.34 4.66
N ILE A 59 -7.01 -7.29 4.39
CA ILE A 59 -7.99 -7.75 5.36
C ILE A 59 -7.32 -8.82 6.20
N ASP A 60 -7.34 -8.64 7.51
CA ASP A 60 -6.97 -9.66 8.48
C ASP A 60 -8.27 -10.29 9.00
N ALA A 61 -8.58 -11.46 8.46
CA ALA A 61 -9.62 -12.33 8.99
C ALA A 61 -8.90 -13.31 9.91
N GLU A 62 -8.99 -13.05 11.21
CA GLU A 62 -8.56 -13.98 12.26
C GLU A 62 -9.15 -15.38 12.04
#